data_AF-A0A6N8HTB4-F1
#
_entry.id   AF-A0A6N8HTB4-F1
#
_cell.length_a   1.000
_cell.length_b   1.000
_cell.length_c   1.000
_cell.angle_alpha   90.00
_cell.angle_beta   90.00
_cell.angle_gamma   90.00
#
_symmetry.space_group_name_H-M   'P 1'
#
loop_
_entity.id
_entity.type
_entity.pdbx_description
1 polymer ?
#
loop_
_entity_poly.entity_id
_entity_poly.type
_entity_poly.pdbx_seq_one_letter_code
_entity_poly.pdbx_strand_id
1 'polypeptide(L)' 'MARLIAATLLVIPGIIAAFGIKLMRDSLFNEVNPFMINTGLQFIAGLALLVGGIWFIGGFIVYRDRKRQAQKQKRRD' A
#
# COMPACT_ATOMS: atom_id res chain seq x y z
N MET A 1 18.50 -13.30 -5.16
CA MET A 1 17.73 -12.62 -6.22
C MET A 1 16.25 -12.40 -5.90
N ALA A 2 15.45 -13.41 -5.50
CA ALA A 2 14.01 -13.23 -5.19
C ALA A 2 13.66 -12.26 -4.03
N ARG A 3 14.65 -11.79 -3.24
CA ARG A 3 14.44 -10.80 -2.18
C ARG A 3 14.25 -9.38 -2.71
N LEU A 4 14.99 -9.00 -3.75
CA LEU A 4 14.93 -7.67 -4.37
C LEU A 4 13.63 -7.48 -5.17
N ILE A 5 13.21 -8.48 -5.95
CA ILE A 5 11.96 -8.43 -6.73
C ILE A 5 10.74 -8.20 -5.83
N ALA A 6 10.71 -8.86 -4.67
CA ALA A 6 9.65 -8.68 -3.68
C ALA A 6 9.69 -7.30 -3.01
N ALA A 7 10.87 -6.67 -2.91
CA ALA A 7 10.98 -5.30 -2.43
C ALA A 7 10.47 -4.32 -3.48
N THR A 8 10.81 -4.51 -4.75
CA THR A 8 10.29 -3.69 -5.88
C THR A 8 8.77 -3.78 -6.00
N LEU A 9 8.18 -4.97 -5.77
CA LEU A 9 6.73 -5.15 -5.74
C LEU A 9 6.04 -4.42 -4.58
N LEU A 10 6.75 -4.16 -3.48
CA LEU A 10 6.25 -3.37 -2.34
C LEU A 10 6.39 -1.86 -2.56
N VAL A 11 7.22 -1.42 -3.51
CA VAL A 11 7.39 0.01 -3.82
C VAL A 11 6.11 0.60 -4.40
N ILE A 12 5.44 -0.11 -5.31
CA ILE A 12 4.19 0.34 -5.94
C ILE A 12 3.10 0.67 -4.90
N PRO A 13 2.68 -0.26 -4.02
CA PRO A 13 1.67 0.01 -3.00
C PRO A 13 2.16 1.04 -1.97
N GLY A 14 3.47 1.12 -1.72
CA GLY A 14 4.06 2.17 -0.87
C GLY A 14 3.92 3.57 -1.46
N ILE A 15 4.16 3.73 -2.76
CA ILE A 15 3.95 5.00 -3.48
C ILE A 15 2.46 5.35 -3.48
N ILE A 16 1.57 4.38 -3.71
CA ILE A 16 0.12 4.60 -3.65
C ILE A 16 -0.31 5.10 -2.26
N ALA A 17 0.20 4.49 -1.20
CA ALA A 17 -0.07 4.92 0.17
C ALA A 17 0.43 6.35 0.43
N ALA A 18 1.66 6.68 -0.01
CA ALA A 18 2.22 8.02 0.13
C ALA A 18 1.41 9.08 -0.65
N PHE A 19 0.92 8.73 -1.84
CA PHE A 19 -0.01 9.58 -2.60
C PHE A 19 -1.33 9.79 -1.86
N GLY A 20 -1.86 8.74 -1.22
CA GLY A 20 -3.05 8.85 -0.37
C GLY A 20 -2.88 9.86 0.77
N ILE A 21 -1.73 9.82 1.47
CA ILE A 21 -1.40 10.78 2.54
C ILE A 21 -1.33 12.20 1.98
N LYS A 22 -0.70 12.39 0.81
CA LYS A 22 -0.64 13.70 0.17
C LYS A 22 -2.03 14.24 -0.12
N LEU A 23 -2.92 13.40 -0.67
CA LEU A 23 -4.30 13.79 -0.97
C LEU A 23 -5.10 14.20 0.28
N MET A 24 -4.94 13.46 1.38
CA MET A 24 -5.55 13.80 2.67
C MET A 24 -5.03 15.12 3.21
N ARG A 25 -3.70 15.32 3.17
CA ARG A 25 -3.06 16.56 3.61
C ARG A 25 -3.63 17.74 2.84
N ASP A 26 -3.63 17.67 1.52
CA ASP A 26 -4.12 18.75 0.67
C ASP A 26 -5.61 19.04 0.96
N SER A 27 -6.39 18.02 1.30
CA SER A 27 -7.79 18.17 1.75
C SER A 27 -7.91 18.93 3.08
N LEU A 28 -7.00 18.72 4.03
CA LEU A 28 -7.02 19.42 5.32
C LEU A 28 -6.69 20.92 5.20
N PHE A 29 -5.93 21.31 4.18
CA PHE A 29 -5.62 22.71 3.88
C PHE A 29 -6.62 23.36 2.92
N ASN A 30 -7.72 22.68 2.60
CA ASN A 30 -8.74 23.13 1.66
C ASN A 30 -8.17 23.38 0.23
N GLU A 31 -7.05 22.71 -0.09
CA GLU A 31 -6.47 22.70 -1.43
C GLU A 31 -7.10 21.57 -2.24
N VAL A 32 -8.10 21.94 -3.04
CA VAL A 32 -8.85 21.00 -3.87
C VAL A 32 -8.09 20.79 -5.17
N ASN A 33 -7.78 19.53 -5.49
CA ASN A 33 -7.19 19.18 -6.77
C ASN A 33 -8.18 19.51 -7.90
N PRO A 34 -7.74 20.00 -9.08
CA PRO A 34 -8.64 20.30 -10.20
C PRO A 34 -9.48 19.11 -10.66
N PHE A 35 -9.02 17.90 -10.38
CA PHE A 35 -9.69 16.64 -10.70
C PHE A 35 -10.70 16.18 -9.64
N MET A 36 -10.76 16.82 -8.47
CA MET A 36 -11.68 16.48 -7.38
C MET A 36 -12.74 17.57 -7.20
N ILE A 37 -14.00 17.14 -7.01
CA ILE A 37 -15.17 18.03 -6.90
C ILE A 37 -15.31 18.60 -5.47
N ASN A 38 -14.89 17.84 -4.45
CA ASN A 38 -15.07 18.22 -3.05
C ASN A 38 -13.91 17.70 -2.19
N THR A 39 -13.45 18.55 -1.26
CA THR A 39 -12.42 18.28 -0.26
C THR A 39 -12.70 17.02 0.57
N GLY A 40 -13.96 16.75 0.92
CA GLY A 40 -14.35 15.53 1.64
C GLY A 40 -14.18 14.26 0.81
N LEU A 41 -14.51 14.31 -0.49
CA LEU A 41 -14.30 13.19 -1.40
C LEU A 41 -12.80 12.96 -1.65
N GLN A 42 -12.01 14.03 -1.75
CA GLN A 42 -10.55 13.97 -1.84
C GLN A 42 -9.94 13.30 -0.61
N PHE A 43 -10.42 13.60 0.59
CA PHE A 43 -9.97 12.95 1.81
C PHE A 43 -10.31 11.45 1.84
N ILE A 44 -11.55 11.08 1.48
CA ILE A 44 -11.98 9.67 1.44
C ILE A 44 -11.21 8.89 0.38
N ALA A 45 -10.97 9.47 -0.80
CA ALA A 45 -10.14 8.86 -1.83
C ALA A 45 -8.70 8.66 -1.33
N GLY A 46 -8.11 9.67 -0.66
CA GLY A 46 -6.81 9.54 -0.01
C GLY A 46 -6.79 8.41 1.03
N LEU A 47 -7.86 8.28 1.83
CA LEU A 47 -8.04 7.22 2.82
C LEU A 47 -8.11 5.83 2.21
N ALA A 48 -8.88 5.67 1.14
CA ALA A 48 -8.95 4.41 0.41
C ALA A 48 -7.59 4.01 -0.15
N LEU A 49 -6.82 4.95 -0.71
CA LEU A 49 -5.48 4.69 -1.24
C LEU A 49 -4.48 4.32 -0.12
N LEU A 50 -4.54 5.00 1.03
CA LEU A 50 -3.70 4.70 2.19
C LEU A 50 -4.00 3.29 2.74
N VAL A 51 -5.27 3.03 3.05
CA VAL A 51 -5.70 1.75 3.62
C VAL A 51 -5.47 0.61 2.64
N GLY A 52 -5.77 0.82 1.35
CA GLY A 52 -5.51 -0.16 0.29
C GLY A 52 -4.02 -0.47 0.14
N GLY A 53 -3.17 0.57 0.16
CA GLY A 53 -1.71 0.40 0.10
C GLY A 53 -1.17 -0.40 1.29
N ILE A 54 -1.59 -0.06 2.52
CA ILE A 54 -1.18 -0.77 3.74
C ILE A 54 -1.70 -2.22 3.74
N TRP A 55 -2.96 -2.43 3.37
CA TRP A 55 -3.58 -3.75 3.32
C TRP A 55 -2.86 -4.66 2.33
N PHE A 56 -2.51 -4.14 1.15
CA PHE A 56 -1.74 -4.87 0.15
C PHE A 56 -0.34 -5.23 0.65
N ILE A 57 0.38 -4.27 1.27
CA ILE A 57 1.70 -4.50 1.85
C ILE A 57 1.64 -5.61 2.91
N GLY A 58 0.70 -5.51 3.85
CA GLY A 58 0.50 -6.50 4.91
C GLY A 58 0.14 -7.88 4.36
N GLY A 59 -0.82 -7.95 3.43
CA GLY A 59 -1.24 -9.18 2.77
C GLY A 59 -0.09 -9.86 2.01
N PHE A 60 0.73 -9.08 1.29
CA PHE A 60 1.91 -9.59 0.60
C PHE A 60 2.96 -10.15 1.56
N ILE A 61 3.22 -9.48 2.68
CA ILE A 61 4.16 -9.95 3.71
C ILE A 61 3.68 -11.29 4.29
N VAL A 62 2.39 -11.40 4.66
CA VAL A 62 1.80 -12.63 5.20
C VAL A 62 1.88 -13.77 4.18
N TYR A 63 1.46 -13.54 2.94
CA TYR A 63 1.55 -14.53 1.86
C TYR A 63 2.99 -15.04 1.68
N ARG A 64 3.94 -14.10 1.67
CA ARG A 64 5.36 -14.42 1.49
C ARG A 64 5.90 -15.24 2.66
N ASP A 65 5.53 -14.89 3.89
CA ASP A 65 6.01 -15.59 5.07
C ASP A 65 5.50 -17.04 5.13
N ARG A 66 4.20 -17.25 4.87
CA ARG A 66 3.61 -18.59 4.78
C ARG A 66 4.32 -19.48 3.77
N LYS A 67 4.68 -18.92 2.59
CA LYS A 67 5.42 -19.66 1.56
C LYS A 67 6.84 -20.06 2.01
N ARG A 68 7.51 -19.22 2.81
CA ARG A 68 8.83 -19.54 3.37
C ARG A 68 8.76 -20.61 4.46
N GLN A 69 7.73 -20.57 5.31
CA GLN A 69 7.51 -21.58 6.34
C GLN A 69 7.22 -22.96 5.71
N ALA A 70 6.35 -23.02 4.70
CA ALA A 70 6.04 -24.26 3.97
C ALA A 70 7.28 -24.90 3.32
N GLN A 71 8.21 -24.10 2.76
CA GLN A 71 9.46 -24.62 2.21
C GLN A 71 10.45 -25.10 3.26
N LYS A 72 10.45 -24.51 4.47
CA LYS A 72 11.28 -25.00 5.59
C LYS A 72 10.81 -26.36 6.08
N GLN A 73 9.49 -26.59 6.15
CA GLN A 73 8.93 -27.88 6.57
C GLN A 73 9.33 -29.00 5.61
N LYS A 74 9.15 -28.78 4.30
CA LYS A 74 9.51 -29.73 3.23
C LYS A 74 10.98 -30.13 3.14
N ARG A 75 11.89 -29.43 3.84
CA ARG A 75 13.32 -29.75 3.90
C ARG A 75 13.70 -30.56 5.15
N ARG A 76 12.78 -30.73 6.09
CA ARG A 76 12.98 -31.49 7.34
C ARG A 76 12.43 -32.92 7.25
N ASP A 77 11.56 -33.17 6.28
CA ASP A 77 11.01 -34.49 5.93
C ASP A 77 11.82 -35.08 4.76
#